data_AF-A0A2A4ZVH7-F1
#
_entry.id   AF-A0A2A4ZVH7-F1
#
_cell.length_a   1.000
_cell.length_b   1.000
_cell.length_c   1.000
_cell.angle_alpha   90.00
_cell.angle_beta   90.00
_cell.angle_gamma   90.00
#
_symmetry.space_group_name_H-M   'P 1'
#
loop_
_entity.id
_entity.type
_entity.pdbx_description
1 polymer ?
#
loop_
_entity_poly.entity_id
_entity_poly.type
_entity_poly.pdbx_seq_one_letter_code
_entity_poly.pdbx_strand_id
1 'polypeptide(L)'
;MRHLFRLSETNAIGHVATTVWDEACQAPDTVTDINGLATDYSYDTHCREDYVSLPGSNYVDTQYQSLGDATAQYIRKISLSPSTAPGSATQESREYFDGFGEVYRTATTGSTSAEADLITTVRAFDVRGKVMTYDGENRPLTVTALNGDQTEYVYGAVGTRLKRIEMVNGETTTSLYVGGVEIVQAPNEPELVHWYPHSNVRMDYEAGAFKEVKYLHRDQLGSVFLITDATGNKDTRRDFTAFGDELETISDAAMASYPAKEDFGFIGEREDEAAGLMYLNARYYDPELALFILADPEAGRPPKAGQPRGMHPTLHPTLHPPVH
;
A
#
# COMPACT_ATOMS: atom_id res chain seq x y z
N MET A 1 -16.14 45.65 9.03
CA MET A 1 -14.90 45.44 9.83
C MET A 1 -13.75 45.90 8.97
N ARG A 2 -12.79 46.69 9.49
CA ARG A 2 -11.56 46.98 8.75
C ARG A 2 -10.58 45.85 9.05
N HIS A 3 -10.32 45.01 8.07
CA HIS A 3 -9.25 44.02 8.15
C HIS A 3 -7.92 44.77 8.01
N LEU A 4 -6.97 44.51 8.89
CA LEU A 4 -5.66 45.16 8.88
C LEU A 4 -4.64 44.19 8.28
N PHE A 5 -4.37 44.33 7.00
CA PHE A 5 -3.38 43.52 6.30
C PHE A 5 -2.01 44.20 6.29
N ARG A 6 -0.94 43.41 6.42
CA ARG A 6 0.42 43.92 6.31
C ARG A 6 0.79 44.03 4.84
N LEU A 7 1.16 45.24 4.40
CA LEU A 7 1.49 45.51 2.99
C LEU A 7 2.98 45.37 2.67
N SER A 8 3.85 45.45 3.67
CA SER A 8 5.29 45.31 3.48
C SER A 8 6.03 44.86 4.73
N GLU A 9 7.21 44.26 4.49
CA GLU A 9 8.18 43.89 5.51
C GLU A 9 9.56 44.37 5.07
N THR A 10 10.26 45.07 5.98
CA THR A 10 11.64 45.52 5.75
C THR A 10 12.58 44.79 6.69
N ASN A 11 13.62 44.15 6.16
CA ASN A 11 14.63 43.48 6.97
C ASN A 11 15.64 44.48 7.56
N ALA A 12 16.53 43.99 8.44
CA ALA A 12 17.52 44.84 9.12
C ALA A 12 18.54 45.54 8.20
N ILE A 13 18.69 45.08 6.95
CA ILE A 13 19.58 45.67 5.93
C ILE A 13 18.84 46.52 4.90
N GLY A 14 17.54 46.80 5.13
CA GLY A 14 16.76 47.76 4.35
C GLY A 14 16.10 47.19 3.10
N HIS A 15 16.17 45.89 2.86
CA HIS A 15 15.43 45.28 1.75
C HIS A 15 13.96 45.11 2.12
N VAL A 16 13.07 45.27 1.14
CA VAL A 16 11.62 45.30 1.33
C VAL A 16 10.95 44.19 0.52
N ALA A 17 10.09 43.41 1.16
CA ALA A 17 9.10 42.55 0.50
C ALA A 17 7.72 43.20 0.63
N THR A 18 6.86 43.05 -0.37
CA THR A 18 5.52 43.66 -0.39
C THR A 18 4.43 42.63 -0.68
N THR A 19 3.22 42.88 -0.18
CA THR A 19 2.05 42.02 -0.40
C THR A 19 0.84 42.87 -0.77
N VAL A 20 0.25 42.56 -1.91
CA VAL A 20 -1.10 42.98 -2.32
C VAL A 20 -2.07 41.89 -1.88
N TRP A 21 -3.25 42.27 -1.41
CA TRP A 21 -4.23 41.35 -0.83
C TRP A 21 -5.52 41.35 -1.64
N ASP A 22 -6.08 40.16 -1.88
CA ASP A 22 -7.46 39.97 -2.27
C ASP A 22 -8.33 40.19 -1.03
N GLU A 23 -9.08 41.28 -0.99
CA GLU A 23 -9.94 41.62 0.15
C GLU A 23 -11.17 40.72 0.29
N ALA A 24 -11.64 40.10 -0.81
CA ALA A 24 -12.79 39.21 -0.79
C ALA A 24 -12.43 37.88 -0.14
N CYS A 25 -11.27 37.32 -0.49
CA CYS A 25 -10.76 36.06 0.01
C CYS A 25 -9.84 36.19 1.23
N GLN A 26 -9.47 37.42 1.60
CA GLN A 26 -8.57 37.72 2.72
C GLN A 26 -7.23 36.98 2.61
N ALA A 27 -6.75 36.86 1.38
CA ALA A 27 -5.56 36.10 1.03
C ALA A 27 -4.64 36.94 0.13
N PRO A 28 -3.34 36.64 0.03
CA PRO A 28 -2.42 37.40 -0.82
C PRO A 28 -2.81 37.32 -2.30
N ASP A 29 -2.91 38.45 -3.00
CA ASP A 29 -3.09 38.51 -4.46
C ASP A 29 -1.72 38.49 -5.16
N THR A 30 -0.78 39.32 -4.70
CA THR A 30 0.60 39.32 -5.19
C THR A 30 1.56 39.46 -4.03
N VAL A 31 2.60 38.63 -3.99
CA VAL A 31 3.74 38.78 -3.08
C VAL A 31 4.98 39.10 -3.91
N THR A 32 5.60 40.24 -3.67
CA THR A 32 6.90 40.59 -4.26
C THR A 32 8.00 40.36 -3.23
N ASP A 33 8.94 39.49 -3.57
CA ASP A 33 10.05 39.17 -2.71
C ASP A 33 11.10 40.29 -2.64
N ILE A 34 12.11 40.06 -1.81
CA ILE A 34 13.24 40.94 -1.57
C ILE A 34 14.09 41.23 -2.82
N ASN A 35 14.01 40.37 -3.83
CA ASN A 35 14.73 40.46 -5.09
C ASN A 35 13.88 41.14 -6.19
N GLY A 36 12.66 41.58 -5.86
CA GLY A 36 11.73 42.18 -6.82
C GLY A 36 10.99 41.15 -7.69
N LEU A 37 11.06 39.86 -7.35
CA LEU A 37 10.36 38.79 -8.06
C LEU A 37 8.95 38.65 -7.50
N ALA A 38 7.95 38.71 -8.37
CA ALA A 38 6.54 38.59 -8.01
C ALA A 38 6.06 37.14 -8.08
N THR A 39 5.25 36.76 -7.09
CA THR A 39 4.39 35.57 -7.11
C THR A 39 2.95 36.03 -7.03
N ASP A 40 2.16 35.73 -8.05
CA ASP A 40 0.75 36.12 -8.14
C ASP A 40 -0.15 34.91 -7.86
N TYR A 41 -1.26 35.14 -7.17
CA TYR A 41 -2.22 34.13 -6.76
C TYR A 41 -3.57 34.43 -7.38
N SER A 42 -4.37 33.41 -7.61
CA SER A 42 -5.79 33.55 -7.93
C SER A 42 -6.59 32.56 -7.11
N TYR A 43 -7.86 32.91 -6.90
CA TYR A 43 -8.75 32.16 -6.05
C TYR A 43 -10.07 31.90 -6.76
N ASP A 44 -10.62 30.71 -6.52
CA ASP A 44 -11.96 30.37 -6.98
C ASP A 44 -13.04 31.09 -6.15
N THR A 45 -14.30 30.89 -6.54
CA THR A 45 -15.47 31.46 -5.84
C THR A 45 -15.62 31.04 -4.37
N HIS A 46 -14.93 30.00 -3.94
CA HIS A 46 -14.90 29.51 -2.55
C HIS A 46 -13.62 29.98 -1.82
N CYS A 47 -12.86 30.91 -2.41
CA CYS A 47 -11.64 31.46 -1.86
C CYS A 47 -10.54 30.43 -1.61
N ARG A 48 -10.44 29.45 -2.51
CA ARG A 48 -9.35 28.49 -2.54
C ARG A 48 -8.45 28.81 -3.71
N GLU A 49 -7.15 28.68 -3.50
CA GLU A 49 -6.13 28.96 -4.52
C GLU A 49 -6.37 28.07 -5.75
N ASP A 50 -6.64 28.67 -6.90
CA ASP A 50 -6.81 27.95 -8.17
C ASP A 50 -5.67 28.20 -9.16
N TYR A 51 -4.82 29.20 -8.91
CA TYR A 51 -3.64 29.46 -9.72
C TYR A 51 -2.55 30.18 -8.94
N VAL A 52 -1.29 29.81 -9.18
CA VAL A 52 -0.10 30.53 -8.72
C VAL A 52 0.84 30.76 -9.89
N SER A 53 1.13 32.02 -10.18
CA SER A 53 2.20 32.45 -11.10
C SER A 53 3.49 32.62 -10.30
N LEU A 54 4.51 31.85 -10.62
CA LEU A 54 5.83 31.91 -9.99
C LEU A 54 6.83 32.67 -10.87
N PRO A 55 7.93 33.20 -10.28
CA PRO A 55 8.99 33.83 -11.05
C PRO A 55 9.54 32.92 -12.16
N GLY A 56 9.91 33.51 -13.29
CA GLY A 56 10.52 32.78 -14.41
C GLY A 56 9.54 32.04 -15.32
N SER A 57 8.28 32.49 -15.38
CA SER A 57 7.17 31.88 -16.17
C SER A 57 6.71 30.51 -15.66
N ASN A 58 7.11 30.11 -14.45
CA ASN A 58 6.62 28.91 -13.80
C ASN A 58 5.21 29.16 -13.25
N TYR A 59 4.42 28.09 -13.12
CA TYR A 59 3.09 28.20 -12.52
C TYR A 59 2.65 26.90 -11.88
N VAL A 60 1.61 27.00 -11.05
CA VAL A 60 0.80 25.88 -10.56
C VAL A 60 -0.67 26.23 -10.75
N ASP A 61 -1.37 25.51 -11.62
CA ASP A 61 -2.84 25.57 -11.77
C ASP A 61 -3.45 24.47 -10.89
N THR A 62 -4.32 24.86 -9.97
CA THR A 62 -5.00 23.96 -9.01
C THR A 62 -6.49 23.89 -9.33
N GLN A 63 -6.98 22.69 -9.62
CA GLN A 63 -8.37 22.44 -9.95
C GLN A 63 -9.02 21.52 -8.91
N TYR A 64 -10.18 21.93 -8.42
CA TYR A 64 -10.97 21.19 -7.44
C TYR A 64 -12.11 20.44 -8.15
N GLN A 65 -11.96 19.14 -8.33
CA GLN A 65 -12.85 18.33 -9.16
C GLN A 65 -13.81 17.51 -8.30
N SER A 66 -15.08 17.48 -8.70
CA SER A 66 -16.15 16.65 -8.13
C SER A 66 -16.30 16.71 -6.60
N LEU A 67 -15.93 17.83 -5.97
CA LEU A 67 -16.00 17.96 -4.51
C LEU A 67 -17.39 17.70 -3.96
N GLY A 68 -17.46 16.88 -2.90
CA GLY A 68 -18.70 16.41 -2.30
C GLY A 68 -19.15 15.04 -2.80
N ASP A 69 -18.56 14.51 -3.87
CA ASP A 69 -18.67 13.10 -4.24
C ASP A 69 -17.46 12.33 -3.69
N ALA A 70 -17.66 11.63 -2.57
CA ALA A 70 -16.61 10.87 -1.90
C ALA A 70 -15.95 9.80 -2.77
N THR A 71 -16.55 9.41 -3.90
CA THR A 71 -16.01 8.39 -4.81
C THR A 71 -15.23 8.99 -6.00
N ALA A 72 -15.43 10.28 -6.27
CA ALA A 72 -14.93 10.94 -7.47
C ALA A 72 -14.16 12.23 -7.21
N GLN A 73 -14.15 12.75 -5.97
CA GLN A 73 -13.52 14.03 -5.66
C GLN A 73 -11.99 13.96 -5.65
N TYR A 74 -11.34 14.98 -6.20
CA TYR A 74 -9.89 15.14 -6.17
C TYR A 74 -9.43 16.58 -6.34
N ILE A 75 -8.22 16.86 -5.87
CA ILE A 75 -7.45 18.05 -6.24
C ILE A 75 -6.51 17.67 -7.37
N ARG A 76 -6.52 18.44 -8.45
CA ARG A 76 -5.60 18.31 -9.58
C ARG A 76 -4.66 19.50 -9.60
N LYS A 77 -3.36 19.27 -9.75
CA LYS A 77 -2.37 20.33 -9.94
C LYS A 77 -1.63 20.17 -11.25
N ILE A 78 -1.43 21.24 -11.98
CA ILE A 78 -0.69 21.28 -13.24
C ILE A 78 0.43 22.29 -13.10
N SER A 79 1.67 21.91 -13.44
CA SER A 79 2.80 22.83 -13.48
C SER A 79 3.64 22.59 -14.73
N LEU A 80 4.55 23.52 -15.04
CA LEU A 80 5.57 23.24 -16.04
C LEU A 80 6.43 22.04 -15.60
N SER A 81 6.81 21.20 -16.57
CA SER A 81 7.77 20.13 -16.29
C SER A 81 9.16 20.69 -15.97
N PRO A 82 9.88 20.13 -14.99
CA PRO A 82 11.28 20.46 -14.71
C PRO A 82 12.27 19.93 -15.78
N SER A 83 11.80 19.22 -16.81
CA SER A 83 12.64 18.68 -17.89
C SER A 83 13.20 19.78 -18.80
N THR A 84 14.49 19.68 -19.11
CA THR A 84 15.19 20.56 -20.08
C THR A 84 15.04 20.11 -21.54
N ALA A 85 14.22 19.09 -21.80
CA ALA A 85 13.98 18.59 -23.16
C ALA A 85 13.21 19.63 -24.01
N PRO A 86 13.57 19.81 -25.30
CA PRO A 86 12.84 20.72 -26.20
C PRO A 86 11.36 20.32 -26.33
N GLY A 87 10.45 21.26 -26.07
CA GLY A 87 9.00 21.02 -26.07
C GLY A 87 8.44 20.54 -24.73
N SER A 88 9.00 20.98 -23.59
CA SER A 88 8.60 20.51 -22.26
C SER A 88 7.09 20.61 -22.03
N ALA A 89 6.48 19.45 -21.78
CA ALA A 89 5.07 19.32 -21.45
C ALA A 89 4.80 19.84 -20.03
N THR A 90 3.52 19.99 -19.69
CA THR A 90 3.10 20.15 -18.29
C THR A 90 3.25 18.85 -17.54
N GLN A 91 3.57 18.90 -16.25
CA GLN A 91 3.36 17.78 -15.33
C GLN A 91 2.04 17.98 -14.59
N GLU A 92 1.37 16.88 -14.28
CA GLU A 92 0.11 16.87 -13.55
C GLU A 92 0.21 15.95 -12.34
N SER A 93 -0.38 16.37 -11.22
CA SER A 93 -0.68 15.51 -10.08
C SER A 93 -2.17 15.53 -9.73
N ARG A 94 -2.67 14.43 -9.18
CA ARG A 94 -4.03 14.28 -8.64
C ARG A 94 -3.97 13.68 -7.25
N GLU A 95 -4.79 14.20 -6.34
CA GLU A 95 -5.00 13.68 -4.99
C GLU A 95 -6.50 13.45 -4.79
N TYR A 96 -6.92 12.19 -4.80
CA TYR A 96 -8.30 11.79 -4.53
C TYR A 96 -8.46 11.53 -3.04
N PHE A 97 -9.54 12.02 -2.46
CA PHE A 97 -9.79 11.92 -1.03
C PHE A 97 -11.23 11.54 -0.73
N ASP A 98 -11.43 10.85 0.39
CA ASP A 98 -12.74 10.39 0.81
C ASP A 98 -13.56 11.50 1.49
N GLY A 99 -14.77 11.17 1.94
CA GLY A 99 -15.66 12.13 2.63
C GLY A 99 -15.12 12.68 3.95
N PHE A 100 -14.06 12.07 4.51
CA PHE A 100 -13.36 12.53 5.72
C PHE A 100 -12.14 13.39 5.39
N GLY A 101 -11.78 13.53 4.11
CA GLY A 101 -10.63 14.31 3.65
C GLY A 101 -9.33 13.50 3.59
N GLU A 102 -9.39 12.18 3.74
CA GLU A 102 -8.21 11.31 3.68
C GLU A 102 -7.87 10.93 2.24
N VAL A 103 -6.61 11.15 1.83
CA VAL A 103 -6.17 10.94 0.43
C VAL A 103 -5.94 9.46 0.14
N TYR A 104 -6.89 8.81 -0.54
CA TYR A 104 -6.86 7.38 -0.84
C TYR A 104 -6.24 7.01 -2.21
N ARG A 105 -5.96 7.99 -3.07
CA ARG A 105 -5.30 7.74 -4.36
C ARG A 105 -4.55 8.98 -4.79
N THR A 106 -3.34 8.80 -5.29
CA THR A 106 -2.61 9.86 -6.00
C THR A 106 -2.26 9.39 -7.41
N ALA A 107 -2.13 10.33 -8.34
CA ALA A 107 -1.67 10.03 -9.69
C ALA A 107 -0.81 11.17 -10.20
N THR A 108 0.34 10.87 -10.83
CA THR A 108 1.26 11.88 -11.32
C THR A 108 1.77 11.51 -12.72
N THR A 109 1.88 12.48 -13.63
CA THR A 109 2.50 12.23 -14.94
C THR A 109 4.02 12.22 -14.86
N GLY A 110 4.67 11.54 -15.80
CA GLY A 110 6.12 11.67 -15.98
C GLY A 110 6.53 13.08 -16.42
N SER A 111 7.83 13.40 -16.29
CA SER A 111 8.40 14.72 -16.61
C SER A 111 8.32 15.12 -18.10
N THR A 112 7.69 14.34 -18.97
CA THR A 112 7.59 14.66 -20.41
C THR A 112 6.20 14.42 -20.99
N SER A 113 5.20 14.10 -20.18
CA SER A 113 3.92 13.56 -20.67
C SER A 113 2.73 14.49 -20.41
N ALA A 114 1.97 14.80 -21.46
CA ALA A 114 0.64 15.42 -21.37
C ALA A 114 -0.42 14.34 -21.14
N GLU A 115 -1.24 14.48 -20.08
CA GLU A 115 -2.43 13.71 -19.62
C GLU A 115 -2.46 12.15 -19.71
N ALA A 116 -1.75 11.50 -20.64
CA ALA A 116 -1.92 10.08 -20.99
C ALA A 116 -1.01 9.10 -20.22
N ASP A 117 0.05 9.57 -19.56
CA ASP A 117 1.00 8.70 -18.81
C ASP A 117 0.95 8.99 -17.30
N LEU A 118 -0.21 8.81 -16.67
CA LEU A 118 -0.34 8.92 -15.21
C LEU A 118 0.21 7.65 -14.53
N ILE A 119 1.33 7.78 -13.82
CA ILE A 119 1.72 6.79 -12.81
C ILE A 119 0.77 6.98 -11.63
N THR A 120 -0.14 6.02 -11.45
CA THR A 120 -1.13 6.06 -10.37
C THR A 120 -0.60 5.27 -9.18
N THR A 121 -0.51 5.92 -8.02
CA THR A 121 -0.28 5.25 -6.74
C THR A 121 -1.59 5.27 -5.97
N VAL A 122 -2.31 4.15 -5.98
CA VAL A 122 -3.48 3.99 -5.11
C VAL A 122 -2.96 3.80 -3.69
N ARG A 123 -3.44 4.60 -2.73
CA ARG A 123 -3.15 4.46 -1.30
C ARG A 123 -4.43 4.00 -0.61
N ALA A 124 -4.70 2.70 -0.57
CA ALA A 124 -5.87 2.23 0.17
C ALA A 124 -5.59 2.29 1.67
N PHE A 125 -6.53 2.83 2.43
CA PHE A 125 -6.61 2.61 3.86
C PHE A 125 -7.57 1.46 4.08
N ASP A 126 -7.17 0.46 4.85
CA ASP A 126 -8.15 -0.48 5.38
C ASP A 126 -8.93 0.15 6.55
N VAL A 127 -9.96 -0.53 7.02
CA VAL A 127 -10.81 -0.06 8.14
C VAL A 127 -10.06 0.07 9.48
N ARG A 128 -8.77 -0.30 9.53
CA ARG A 128 -7.90 -0.22 10.72
C ARG A 128 -6.82 0.84 10.57
N GLY A 129 -6.65 1.44 9.39
CA GLY A 129 -5.65 2.46 9.10
C GLY A 129 -4.32 1.93 8.56
N LYS A 130 -4.23 0.66 8.12
CA LYS A 130 -3.08 0.18 7.33
C LYS A 130 -3.07 0.91 5.99
N VAL A 131 -1.92 1.41 5.56
CA VAL A 131 -1.75 2.09 4.28
C VAL A 131 -1.16 1.12 3.27
N MET A 132 -1.86 0.90 2.15
CA MET A 132 -1.42 0.00 1.10
C MET A 132 -1.19 0.73 -0.22
N THR A 133 -0.09 0.42 -0.90
CA THR A 133 0.11 0.85 -2.29
C THR A 133 -0.04 -0.32 -3.25
N TYR A 134 -0.37 -0.03 -4.52
CA TYR A 134 -0.66 -1.06 -5.51
C TYR A 134 0.03 -0.77 -6.84
N ASP A 135 0.29 -1.83 -7.61
CA ASP A 135 0.69 -1.72 -9.01
C ASP A 135 -0.51 -1.56 -9.96
N GLY A 136 -0.23 -1.45 -11.27
CA GLY A 136 -1.25 -1.27 -12.31
C GLY A 136 -2.20 -2.46 -12.48
N GLU A 137 -1.87 -3.63 -11.93
CA GLU A 137 -2.73 -4.82 -11.91
C GLU A 137 -3.48 -4.97 -10.58
N ASN A 138 -3.47 -3.95 -9.72
CA ASN A 138 -4.06 -3.94 -8.38
C ASN A 138 -3.48 -5.01 -7.44
N ARG A 139 -2.18 -5.27 -7.50
CA ARG A 139 -1.49 -6.10 -6.50
C ARG A 139 -0.77 -5.21 -5.48
N PRO A 140 -0.81 -5.52 -4.18
CA PRO A 140 -0.13 -4.73 -3.16
C PRO A 140 1.38 -4.64 -3.42
N LEU A 141 1.92 -3.43 -3.50
CA LEU A 141 3.37 -3.19 -3.54
C LEU A 141 3.94 -2.94 -2.15
N THR A 142 3.21 -2.19 -1.32
CA THR A 142 3.58 -1.93 0.06
C THR A 142 2.38 -2.03 0.97
N VAL A 143 2.57 -2.50 2.20
CA VAL A 143 1.61 -2.45 3.29
C VAL A 143 2.33 -1.82 4.48
N THR A 144 1.79 -0.75 5.04
CA THR A 144 2.34 -0.05 6.21
C THR A 144 1.35 -0.14 7.35
N ALA A 145 1.74 -0.80 8.43
CA ALA A 145 0.95 -0.91 9.65
C ALA A 145 1.00 0.40 10.47
N LEU A 146 0.06 0.56 11.41
CA LEU A 146 -0.04 1.79 12.22
C LEU A 146 1.18 2.05 13.11
N ASN A 147 1.87 0.99 13.50
CA ASN A 147 3.12 1.09 14.28
C ASN A 147 4.32 1.50 13.42
N GLY A 148 4.14 1.65 12.10
CA GLY A 148 5.19 2.00 11.14
C GLY A 148 5.91 0.82 10.52
N ASP A 149 5.59 -0.42 10.93
CA ASP A 149 6.12 -1.61 10.27
C ASP A 149 5.64 -1.66 8.82
N GLN A 150 6.50 -2.15 7.93
CA GLN A 150 6.25 -2.14 6.50
C GLN A 150 6.55 -3.50 5.87
N THR A 151 5.67 -3.94 4.98
CA THR A 151 5.89 -5.09 4.10
C THR A 151 5.88 -4.62 2.65
N GLU A 152 6.89 -5.00 1.87
CA GLU A 152 6.99 -4.73 0.44
C GLU A 152 6.98 -6.02 -0.37
N TYR A 153 6.43 -5.95 -1.58
CA TYR A 153 6.29 -7.10 -2.48
C TYR A 153 6.85 -6.82 -3.87
N VAL A 154 7.48 -7.83 -4.46
CA VAL A 154 7.88 -7.83 -5.87
C VAL A 154 7.25 -9.03 -6.56
N TYR A 155 6.63 -8.78 -7.72
CA TYR A 155 5.97 -9.80 -8.52
C TYR A 155 6.66 -10.01 -9.86
N GLY A 156 6.51 -11.21 -10.40
CA GLY A 156 6.90 -11.53 -11.76
C GLY A 156 5.86 -11.06 -12.78
N ALA A 157 6.23 -11.13 -14.06
CA ALA A 157 5.39 -10.71 -15.18
C ALA A 157 4.05 -11.47 -15.29
N VAL A 158 3.94 -12.64 -14.67
CA VAL A 158 2.75 -13.50 -14.71
C VAL A 158 1.88 -13.39 -13.44
N GLY A 159 2.15 -12.45 -12.53
CA GLY A 159 1.35 -12.31 -11.31
C GLY A 159 1.99 -12.89 -10.05
N THR A 160 2.90 -13.86 -10.18
CA THR A 160 3.47 -14.61 -9.06
C THR A 160 4.36 -13.74 -8.18
N ARG A 161 4.17 -13.80 -6.85
CA ARG A 161 5.06 -13.17 -5.88
C ARG A 161 6.47 -13.79 -5.96
N LEU A 162 7.48 -12.95 -6.15
CA LEU A 162 8.90 -13.34 -6.23
C LEU A 162 9.68 -12.93 -4.99
N LYS A 163 9.27 -11.86 -4.32
CA LYS A 163 9.96 -11.32 -3.14
C LYS A 163 8.98 -10.71 -2.14
N ARG A 164 9.26 -10.89 -0.87
CA ARG A 164 8.69 -10.15 0.27
C ARG A 164 9.83 -9.50 1.05
N ILE A 165 9.65 -8.24 1.47
CA ILE A 165 10.59 -7.54 2.36
C ILE A 165 9.77 -7.06 3.55
N GLU A 166 10.14 -7.47 4.76
CA GLU A 166 9.48 -7.07 5.99
C GLU A 166 10.45 -6.21 6.80
N MET A 167 10.03 -4.99 7.10
CA MET A 167 10.71 -4.02 7.93
C MET A 167 9.93 -3.87 9.22
N VAL A 168 10.35 -4.60 10.25
CA VAL A 168 9.66 -4.70 11.54
C VAL A 168 10.61 -4.19 12.62
N ASN A 169 10.18 -3.23 13.43
CA ASN A 169 11.03 -2.62 14.49
C ASN A 169 12.42 -2.13 14.00
N GLY A 170 12.52 -1.70 12.75
CA GLY A 170 13.78 -1.23 12.13
C GLY A 170 14.72 -2.34 11.65
N GLU A 171 14.32 -3.59 11.77
CA GLU A 171 15.02 -4.77 11.26
C GLU A 171 14.40 -5.23 9.93
N THR A 172 15.23 -5.62 8.96
CA THR A 172 14.78 -6.06 7.63
C THR A 172 14.97 -7.56 7.44
N THR A 173 13.86 -8.25 7.16
CA THR A 173 13.85 -9.63 6.67
C THR A 173 13.47 -9.64 5.19
N THR A 174 14.21 -10.38 4.36
CA THR A 174 13.91 -10.55 2.94
C THR A 174 13.64 -12.02 2.63
N SER A 175 12.47 -12.30 2.04
CA SER A 175 12.10 -13.63 1.53
C SER A 175 12.04 -13.63 0.00
N LEU A 176 12.64 -14.63 -0.64
CA LEU A 176 12.59 -14.87 -2.08
C LEU A 176 11.87 -16.18 -2.37
N TYR A 177 10.97 -16.17 -3.36
CA TYR A 177 10.13 -17.31 -3.71
C TYR A 177 10.48 -17.85 -5.10
N VAL A 178 10.85 -19.12 -5.18
CA VAL A 178 11.19 -19.80 -6.44
C VAL A 178 10.57 -21.20 -6.44
N GLY A 179 9.39 -21.32 -7.03
CA GLY A 179 8.64 -22.59 -7.02
C GLY A 179 8.31 -23.03 -5.59
N GLY A 180 8.69 -24.27 -5.23
CA GLY A 180 8.53 -24.79 -3.87
C GLY A 180 9.67 -24.41 -2.92
N VAL A 181 10.47 -23.39 -3.22
CA VAL A 181 11.58 -22.93 -2.37
C VAL A 181 11.31 -21.50 -1.91
N GLU A 182 11.56 -21.28 -0.63
CA GLU A 182 11.62 -19.96 -0.01
C GLU A 182 13.00 -19.76 0.61
N ILE A 183 13.65 -18.65 0.27
CA ILE A 183 14.96 -18.26 0.82
C ILE A 183 14.74 -17.05 1.69
N VAL A 184 15.07 -17.16 2.98
CA VAL A 184 14.86 -16.12 3.99
C VAL A 184 16.20 -15.61 4.48
N GLN A 185 16.40 -14.30 4.35
CA GLN A 185 17.53 -13.57 4.93
C GLN A 185 16.99 -12.65 6.03
N ALA A 186 17.05 -13.13 7.27
CA ALA A 186 16.72 -12.34 8.45
C ALA A 186 17.93 -11.46 8.87
N PRO A 187 17.70 -10.39 9.65
CA PRO A 187 18.77 -9.52 10.12
C PRO A 187 19.72 -10.27 11.06
N ASN A 188 21.03 -10.15 10.82
CA ASN A 188 22.09 -10.74 11.63
C ASN A 188 22.05 -12.28 11.77
N GLU A 189 21.22 -12.96 11.00
CA GLU A 189 21.10 -14.42 10.98
C GLU A 189 21.67 -15.00 9.67
N PRO A 190 22.11 -16.28 9.66
CA PRO A 190 22.47 -16.96 8.42
C PRO A 190 21.26 -17.08 7.48
N GLU A 191 21.53 -17.19 6.18
CA GLU A 191 20.52 -17.49 5.18
C GLU A 191 19.84 -18.83 5.51
N LEU A 192 18.50 -18.81 5.56
CA LEU A 192 17.65 -19.98 5.72
C LEU A 192 16.97 -20.29 4.39
N VAL A 193 16.84 -21.58 4.08
CA VAL A 193 16.11 -22.06 2.90
C VAL A 193 15.07 -23.07 3.35
N HIS A 194 13.80 -22.76 3.11
CA HIS A 194 12.68 -23.66 3.27
C HIS A 194 12.34 -24.29 1.93
N TRP A 195 12.59 -25.58 1.79
CA TRP A 195 12.21 -26.34 0.61
C TRP A 195 11.00 -27.23 0.88
N TYR A 196 9.97 -27.07 0.05
CA TYR A 196 8.71 -27.80 0.12
C TYR A 196 8.62 -28.81 -1.04
N PRO A 197 9.25 -30.00 -0.93
CA PRO A 197 9.15 -31.04 -1.96
C PRO A 197 7.72 -31.63 -2.05
N HIS A 198 6.92 -31.45 -1.01
CA HIS A 198 5.50 -31.81 -0.96
C HIS A 198 4.78 -30.80 -0.06
N SER A 199 3.46 -30.62 -0.22
CA SER A 199 2.65 -29.71 0.60
C SER A 199 2.69 -29.98 2.12
N ASN A 200 3.18 -31.15 2.53
CA ASN A 200 3.14 -31.64 3.92
C ASN A 200 4.55 -31.84 4.49
N VAL A 201 5.59 -31.47 3.74
CA VAL A 201 6.99 -31.67 4.11
C VAL A 201 7.75 -30.40 3.82
N ARG A 202 8.46 -29.88 4.83
CA ARG A 202 9.41 -28.78 4.69
C ARG A 202 10.80 -29.29 5.09
N MET A 203 11.80 -29.01 4.27
CA MET A 203 13.20 -29.28 4.58
C MET A 203 13.91 -27.93 4.77
N ASP A 204 14.58 -27.80 5.90
CA ASP A 204 15.26 -26.56 6.27
C ASP A 204 16.76 -26.69 6.03
N TYR A 205 17.33 -25.71 5.35
CA TYR A 205 18.77 -25.55 5.18
C TYR A 205 19.19 -24.21 5.75
N GLU A 206 20.39 -24.16 6.32
CA GLU A 206 20.99 -22.93 6.84
C GLU A 206 22.42 -22.85 6.32
N ALA A 207 22.81 -21.70 5.77
CA ALA A 207 24.13 -21.51 5.17
C ALA A 207 24.53 -22.64 4.18
N GLY A 208 23.53 -23.17 3.44
CA GLY A 208 23.70 -24.24 2.46
C GLY A 208 23.80 -25.67 3.01
N ALA A 209 23.69 -25.86 4.32
CA ALA A 209 23.71 -27.18 4.95
C ALA A 209 22.30 -27.61 5.39
N PHE A 210 21.95 -28.87 5.16
CA PHE A 210 20.70 -29.44 5.67
C PHE A 210 20.67 -29.39 7.21
N LYS A 211 19.54 -28.94 7.76
CA LYS A 211 19.32 -28.85 9.21
C LYS A 211 18.31 -29.88 9.69
N GLU A 212 17.09 -29.80 9.16
CA GLU A 212 16.00 -30.63 9.64
C GLU A 212 14.88 -30.81 8.60
N VAL A 213 13.97 -31.73 8.92
CA VAL A 213 12.71 -31.92 8.19
C VAL A 213 11.56 -31.69 9.16
N LYS A 214 10.57 -30.93 8.70
CA LYS A 214 9.30 -30.69 9.39
C LYS A 214 8.16 -31.32 8.60
N TYR A 215 7.20 -31.89 9.31
CA TYR A 215 5.97 -32.43 8.74
C TYR A 215 4.79 -31.54 9.08
N LEU A 216 4.12 -31.02 8.05
CA LEU A 216 2.99 -30.12 8.16
C LEU A 216 1.69 -30.93 8.09
N HIS A 217 0.98 -31.00 9.21
CA HIS A 217 -0.31 -31.67 9.34
C HIS A 217 -1.43 -30.69 9.04
N ARG A 218 -2.31 -31.09 8.12
CA ARG A 218 -3.35 -30.22 7.57
C ARG A 218 -4.75 -30.72 7.93
N ASP A 219 -5.66 -29.78 8.12
CA ASP A 219 -7.09 -30.07 8.33
C ASP A 219 -7.82 -30.37 7.00
N GLN A 220 -9.15 -30.50 7.05
CA GLN A 220 -9.97 -30.77 5.87
C GLN A 220 -9.97 -29.62 4.84
N LEU A 221 -9.75 -28.39 5.27
CA LEU A 221 -9.66 -27.22 4.39
C LEU A 221 -8.23 -26.98 3.89
N GLY A 222 -7.25 -27.74 4.39
CA GLY A 222 -5.85 -27.63 4.03
C GLY A 222 -5.01 -26.79 4.99
N SER A 223 -5.62 -26.25 6.06
CA SER A 223 -4.94 -25.38 7.03
C SER A 223 -3.89 -26.15 7.81
N VAL A 224 -2.69 -25.60 7.98
CA VAL A 224 -1.61 -26.23 8.75
C VAL A 224 -1.85 -26.00 10.25
N PHE A 225 -2.37 -27.02 10.94
CA PHE A 225 -2.74 -26.90 12.35
C PHE A 225 -1.70 -27.50 13.31
N LEU A 226 -0.81 -28.36 12.81
CA LEU A 226 0.25 -28.97 13.61
C LEU A 226 1.49 -29.18 12.74
N ILE A 227 2.66 -28.92 13.30
CA ILE A 227 3.96 -29.22 12.71
C ILE A 227 4.67 -30.19 13.66
N THR A 228 5.30 -31.22 13.12
CA THR A 228 6.13 -32.15 13.90
C THR A 228 7.54 -32.27 13.33
N ASP A 229 8.50 -32.56 14.21
CA ASP A 229 9.88 -32.85 13.82
C ASP A 229 10.01 -34.24 13.17
N ALA A 230 11.25 -34.58 12.77
CA ALA A 230 11.60 -35.86 12.16
C ALA A 230 11.27 -37.10 13.02
N THR A 231 11.14 -36.94 14.34
CA THR A 231 10.89 -38.01 15.31
C THR A 231 9.42 -38.09 15.75
N GLY A 232 8.59 -37.15 15.29
CA GLY A 232 7.16 -37.08 15.61
C GLY A 232 6.85 -36.28 16.87
N ASN A 233 7.82 -35.55 17.45
CA ASN A 233 7.51 -34.59 18.50
C ASN A 233 6.79 -33.38 17.91
N LYS A 234 5.90 -32.79 18.69
CA LYS A 234 5.20 -31.56 18.29
C LYS A 234 6.18 -30.41 18.28
N ASP A 235 6.20 -29.69 17.18
CA ASP A 235 7.05 -28.52 16.94
C ASP A 235 6.23 -27.23 17.11
N THR A 236 5.12 -27.12 16.38
CA THR A 236 4.22 -25.97 16.44
C THR A 236 2.77 -26.42 16.34
N ARG A 237 1.85 -25.78 17.08
CA ARG A 237 0.41 -25.95 16.91
C ARG A 237 -0.25 -24.60 16.64
N ARG A 238 -1.16 -24.58 15.66
CA ARG A 238 -1.90 -23.39 15.22
C ARG A 238 -3.37 -23.70 15.17
N ASP A 239 -4.19 -22.81 15.70
CA ASP A 239 -5.65 -22.91 15.62
C ASP A 239 -6.17 -21.67 14.88
N PHE A 240 -7.15 -21.82 14.00
CA PHE A 240 -7.70 -20.71 13.20
C PHE A 240 -9.18 -20.52 13.47
N THR A 241 -9.64 -19.27 13.43
CA THR A 241 -11.06 -18.95 13.33
C THR A 241 -11.63 -19.41 11.99
N ALA A 242 -12.97 -19.39 11.86
CA ALA A 242 -13.65 -19.78 10.63
C ALA A 242 -13.22 -18.98 9.39
N PHE A 243 -12.67 -17.78 9.58
CA PHE A 243 -12.24 -16.88 8.50
C PHE A 243 -10.72 -16.74 8.41
N GLY A 244 -9.97 -17.59 9.12
CA GLY A 244 -8.52 -17.68 9.00
C GLY A 244 -7.71 -16.79 9.91
N ASP A 245 -8.36 -16.01 10.79
CA ASP A 245 -7.64 -15.30 11.84
C ASP A 245 -7.07 -16.33 12.82
N GLU A 246 -5.79 -16.25 13.14
CA GLU A 246 -5.13 -17.24 13.98
C GLU A 246 -5.41 -16.97 15.46
N LEU A 247 -5.94 -17.98 16.13
CA LEU A 247 -6.10 -17.99 17.57
C LEU A 247 -4.77 -18.44 18.19
N GLU A 248 -4.23 -17.59 19.08
CA GLU A 248 -3.01 -17.79 19.88
C GLU A 248 -2.20 -19.05 19.55
N THR A 249 -1.08 -18.88 18.83
CA THR A 249 -0.13 -19.96 18.61
C THR A 249 0.38 -20.47 19.95
N ILE A 250 -0.02 -21.68 20.35
CA ILE A 250 0.57 -22.32 21.53
C ILE A 250 1.94 -22.82 21.11
N SER A 251 2.93 -21.94 21.22
CA SER A 251 4.33 -22.33 21.21
C SER A 251 4.65 -22.87 22.60
N ASP A 252 5.22 -24.07 22.67
CA ASP A 252 5.67 -24.63 23.93
C ASP A 252 6.63 -23.63 24.59
N ALA A 253 6.61 -23.44 25.92
CA ALA A 253 7.36 -22.36 26.58
C ALA A 253 8.90 -22.40 26.39
N ALA A 254 9.42 -23.47 25.78
CA ALA A 254 10.79 -23.59 25.29
C ALA A 254 11.06 -22.90 23.93
N MET A 255 10.06 -22.29 23.30
CA MET A 255 10.04 -21.88 21.89
C MET A 255 9.97 -20.35 21.67
N ALA A 256 10.35 -19.54 22.68
CA ALA A 256 10.35 -18.07 22.60
C ALA A 256 11.42 -17.46 21.66
N SER A 257 12.22 -18.29 20.99
CA SER A 257 13.21 -17.85 19.99
C SER A 257 13.31 -18.91 18.91
N TYR A 258 12.40 -18.86 17.94
CA TYR A 258 12.55 -19.57 16.69
C TYR A 258 12.44 -18.59 15.52
N PRO A 259 13.28 -18.73 14.48
CA PRO A 259 13.19 -17.88 13.29
C PRO A 259 11.85 -18.11 12.60
N ALA A 260 11.28 -17.04 12.05
CA ALA A 260 10.11 -16.95 11.18
C ALA A 260 9.09 -18.11 11.30
N LYS A 261 7.93 -17.79 11.90
CA LYS A 261 6.71 -18.60 11.85
C LYS A 261 6.51 -19.24 10.46
N GLU A 262 6.00 -20.47 10.43
CA GLU A 262 5.64 -21.15 9.19
C GLU A 262 4.69 -20.28 8.35
N ASP A 263 5.16 -19.90 7.16
CA ASP A 263 4.46 -19.05 6.19
C ASP A 263 3.15 -19.71 5.74
N PHE A 264 3.09 -21.04 5.59
CA PHE A 264 1.85 -21.72 5.23
C PHE A 264 0.92 -21.93 6.43
N GLY A 265 -0.27 -21.33 6.36
CA GLY A 265 -1.25 -21.37 7.45
C GLY A 265 -2.64 -21.76 7.01
N PHE A 266 -3.61 -20.86 7.19
CA PHE A 266 -5.02 -21.09 6.90
C PHE A 266 -5.24 -21.51 5.44
N ILE A 267 -6.12 -22.50 5.23
CA ILE A 267 -6.40 -23.15 3.93
C ILE A 267 -5.15 -23.59 3.14
N GLY A 268 -4.00 -23.62 3.81
CA GLY A 268 -2.73 -24.00 3.23
C GLY A 268 -2.04 -22.96 2.38
N GLU A 269 -2.44 -21.70 2.51
CA GLU A 269 -1.89 -20.58 1.74
C GLU A 269 -0.95 -19.75 2.61
N ARG A 270 -0.19 -18.86 1.96
CA ARG A 270 0.88 -18.10 2.64
C ARG A 270 0.30 -16.94 3.44
N GLU A 271 0.77 -16.79 4.66
CA GLU A 271 0.47 -15.69 5.54
C GLU A 271 1.69 -14.77 5.64
N ASP A 272 1.46 -13.48 5.45
CA ASP A 272 2.44 -12.44 5.71
C ASP A 272 2.09 -11.81 7.05
N GLU A 273 2.68 -12.34 8.11
CA GLU A 273 2.35 -11.98 9.49
C GLU A 273 2.54 -10.49 9.76
N ALA A 274 3.62 -9.87 9.27
CA ALA A 274 3.87 -8.45 9.46
C ALA A 274 2.80 -7.57 8.79
N ALA A 275 2.23 -8.00 7.66
CA ALA A 275 1.15 -7.30 6.98
C ALA A 275 -0.24 -7.66 7.55
N GLY A 276 -0.34 -8.80 8.25
CA GLY A 276 -1.60 -9.42 8.64
C GLY A 276 -2.47 -9.78 7.43
N LEU A 277 -1.85 -10.28 6.35
CA LEU A 277 -2.55 -10.62 5.11
C LEU A 277 -2.20 -12.04 4.65
N MET A 278 -3.15 -12.69 3.97
CA MET A 278 -2.96 -13.99 3.31
C MET A 278 -2.84 -13.80 1.80
N TYR A 279 -1.79 -14.38 1.21
CA TYR A 279 -1.54 -14.38 -0.23
C TYR A 279 -2.18 -15.59 -0.90
N LEU A 280 -3.27 -15.36 -1.64
CA LEU A 280 -4.03 -16.38 -2.37
C LEU A 280 -3.67 -16.42 -3.86
N ASN A 281 -2.38 -16.19 -4.17
CA ASN A 281 -1.80 -16.14 -5.51
C ASN A 281 -2.28 -14.96 -6.39
N ALA A 282 -3.59 -14.81 -6.58
CA ALA A 282 -4.19 -13.76 -7.40
C ALA A 282 -4.70 -12.56 -6.58
N ARG A 283 -5.05 -12.78 -5.31
CA ARG A 283 -5.59 -11.75 -4.41
C ARG A 283 -5.00 -11.89 -3.01
N TYR A 284 -5.07 -10.79 -2.27
CA TYR A 284 -4.74 -10.75 -0.86
C TYR A 284 -6.04 -10.69 -0.04
N TYR A 285 -6.06 -11.45 1.04
CA TYR A 285 -7.19 -11.56 1.93
C TYR A 285 -6.76 -11.13 3.34
N ASP A 286 -7.59 -10.31 3.99
CA ASP A 286 -7.41 -9.95 5.40
C ASP A 286 -8.27 -10.88 6.25
N PRO A 287 -7.65 -11.82 7.00
CA PRO A 287 -8.38 -12.80 7.80
C PRO A 287 -9.11 -12.19 9.00
N GLU A 288 -8.63 -11.07 9.53
CA GLU A 288 -9.27 -10.38 10.66
C GLU A 288 -10.56 -9.68 10.22
N LEU A 289 -10.57 -9.14 9.00
CA LEU A 289 -11.76 -8.53 8.40
C LEU A 289 -12.67 -9.52 7.68
N ALA A 290 -12.19 -10.73 7.44
CA ALA A 290 -12.82 -11.73 6.60
C ALA A 290 -13.14 -11.24 5.17
N LEU A 291 -12.27 -10.39 4.61
CA LEU A 291 -12.50 -9.72 3.32
C LEU A 291 -11.26 -9.72 2.43
N PHE A 292 -11.49 -9.74 1.12
CA PHE A 292 -10.43 -9.38 0.18
C PHE A 292 -10.14 -7.88 0.26
N ILE A 293 -8.85 -7.51 0.24
CA ILE A 293 -8.44 -6.10 0.30
C ILE A 293 -8.80 -5.31 -0.96
N LEU A 294 -9.13 -6.01 -2.06
CA LEU A 294 -9.57 -5.43 -3.31
C LEU A 294 -10.70 -6.25 -3.94
N ALA A 295 -11.55 -5.57 -4.71
CA ALA A 295 -12.59 -6.19 -5.51
C ALA A 295 -12.00 -7.10 -6.60
N ASP A 296 -12.72 -8.17 -6.93
CA ASP A 296 -12.33 -9.10 -7.99
C ASP A 296 -12.16 -8.40 -9.34
N PRO A 297 -10.98 -8.48 -10.00
CA PRO A 297 -10.77 -7.92 -11.35
C PRO A 297 -11.76 -8.44 -12.40
N GLU A 298 -12.33 -9.64 -12.22
CA GLU A 298 -13.32 -10.22 -13.13
C GLU A 298 -14.77 -9.83 -12.82
N ALA A 299 -15.04 -9.14 -11.70
CA ALA A 299 -16.41 -8.77 -11.30
C ALA A 299 -17.14 -7.86 -12.30
N GLY A 300 -16.42 -7.23 -13.23
CA GLY A 300 -16.97 -6.39 -14.30
C GLY A 300 -17.40 -7.15 -15.57
N ARG A 301 -17.16 -8.46 -15.68
CA ARG A 301 -17.55 -9.23 -16.87
C ARG A 301 -19.07 -9.49 -16.82
N PRO A 302 -19.84 -9.13 -17.86
CA PRO A 302 -21.25 -9.49 -17.90
C PRO A 302 -21.35 -11.02 -17.80
N PRO A 303 -22.21 -11.55 -16.92
CA PRO A 303 -22.31 -12.99 -16.73
C PRO A 303 -22.62 -13.64 -18.07
N LYS A 304 -21.93 -14.73 -18.39
CA LYS A 304 -22.39 -15.63 -19.46
C LYS A 304 -23.83 -16.01 -19.10
N ALA A 305 -24.74 -15.87 -20.06
CA ALA A 305 -26.17 -16.11 -19.85
C ALA A 305 -26.38 -17.48 -19.17
N GLY A 306 -26.88 -17.47 -17.91
CA GLY A 306 -27.23 -18.69 -17.17
C GLY A 306 -26.72 -18.80 -15.73
N GLN A 307 -25.87 -17.91 -15.21
CA GLN A 307 -25.45 -17.96 -13.79
C GLN A 307 -26.35 -17.07 -12.91
N PRO A 308 -26.81 -17.56 -11.74
CA PRO A 308 -27.60 -16.77 -10.81
C PRO A 308 -26.76 -15.61 -10.24
N ARG A 309 -27.41 -14.46 -10.03
CA ARG A 309 -26.81 -13.30 -9.34
C ARG A 309 -26.55 -13.66 -7.89
N GLY A 310 -25.28 -13.83 -7.54
CA GLY A 310 -24.86 -13.87 -6.16
C GLY A 310 -23.35 -13.80 -6.10
N MET A 311 -22.80 -12.62 -5.83
CA MET A 311 -21.60 -12.40 -5.00
C MET A 311 -21.25 -10.91 -4.99
N HIS A 312 -21.04 -10.38 -3.79
CA HIS A 312 -20.44 -9.06 -3.59
C HIS A 312 -18.95 -9.16 -4.00
N PRO A 313 -18.37 -8.16 -4.67
CA PRO A 313 -17.03 -8.25 -5.29
C PRO A 313 -15.87 -8.56 -4.34
N THR A 314 -16.10 -8.41 -3.03
CA THR A 314 -15.11 -8.59 -1.96
C THR A 314 -15.35 -9.82 -1.09
N LEU A 315 -16.45 -10.56 -1.31
CA LEU A 315 -16.78 -11.74 -0.51
C LEU A 315 -16.10 -12.99 -1.09
N HIS A 316 -15.56 -13.82 -0.20
CA HIS A 316 -14.96 -15.10 -0.56
C HIS A 316 -16.02 -16.10 -1.06
N PRO A 317 -15.92 -16.67 -2.28
CA PRO A 317 -16.97 -17.51 -2.87
C PRO A 317 -17.22 -18.84 -2.16
N THR A 318 -16.29 -19.34 -1.33
CA THR A 318 -16.29 -20.74 -0.86
C THR A 318 -16.20 -20.93 0.65
N LEU A 319 -16.16 -19.87 1.46
CA LEU A 319 -16.18 -20.01 2.93
C LEU A 319 -17.63 -20.04 3.42
N HIS A 320 -18.26 -21.20 3.37
CA HIS A 320 -19.41 -21.47 4.23
C HIS A 320 -18.85 -21.96 5.57
N PRO A 321 -19.21 -21.35 6.71
CA PRO A 321 -18.78 -21.83 8.01
C PRO A 321 -19.22 -23.30 8.17
N PRO A 322 -18.39 -24.17 8.77
CA PRO A 322 -18.82 -25.52 9.09
C PRO A 322 -20.05 -25.42 10.02
N VAL A 323 -21.14 -26.05 9.60
CA VAL A 323 -22.33 -26.20 10.43
C VAL A 323 -21.99 -27.22 11.52
N HIS A 324 -21.88 -26.76 12.76
CA HIS A 324 -21.82 -27.62 13.94
C HIS A 324 -23.16 -28.31 14.21
#